data_AF-T1HG95-F1
#
_entry.id   AF-T1HG95-F1
#
_cell.length_a   1.000
_cell.length_b   1.000
_cell.length_c   1.000
_cell.angle_alpha   90.00
_cell.angle_beta   90.00
_cell.angle_gamma   90.00
#
_symmetry.space_group_name_H-M   'P 1'
#
loop_
_entity.id
_entity.type
_entity.pdbx_description
1 polymer ?
#
loop_
_entity_poly.entity_id
_entity_poly.type
_entity_poly.pdbx_seq_one_letter_code
_entity_poly.pdbx_strand_id
1 'polypeptide(L)' 'PFVEVCWKHGNRYEAQKYLPKVKDDVKIEYLTKLGMYDEAAQMAFEQKDLEGLKYVESKCDPSFAEKVASLIRQLSK' A
#
# COMPACT_ATOMS: atom_id res chain seq x y z
N PRO A 1 -2.46 12.92 9.00
CA PRO A 1 -2.11 13.71 7.78
C PRO A 1 -3.37 14.12 7.02
N PHE A 2 -3.31 15.12 6.11
CA PHE A 2 -4.50 15.53 5.34
C PHE A 2 -5.08 14.39 4.49
N VAL A 3 -4.22 13.47 4.03
CA VAL A 3 -4.59 12.23 3.34
C VAL A 3 -5.58 11.38 4.16
N GLU A 4 -5.42 11.35 5.49
CA GLU A 4 -6.24 10.55 6.40
C GLU A 4 -7.61 11.20 6.65
N VAL A 5 -7.64 12.54 6.67
CA VAL A 5 -8.89 13.32 6.76
C VAL A 5 -9.71 13.10 5.49
N CYS A 6 -9.12 13.27 4.31
CA CYS A 6 -9.78 13.01 3.04
C CYS A 6 -10.31 11.57 2.94
N TRP A 7 -9.51 10.59 3.39
CA TRP A 7 -9.91 9.18 3.44
C TRP A 7 -11.10 8.95 4.38
N LYS A 8 -11.09 9.49 5.60
CA LYS A 8 -12.19 9.37 6.58
C LYS A 8 -13.50 9.98 6.08
N HIS A 9 -13.43 10.98 5.21
CA HIS A 9 -14.61 11.60 4.57
C HIS A 9 -15.02 10.92 3.26
N GLY A 10 -14.45 9.75 2.92
CA GLY A 10 -14.79 9.00 1.70
C GLY A 10 -14.27 9.64 0.41
N ASN A 11 -13.44 10.68 0.50
CA ASN A 11 -12.92 11.40 -0.65
C ASN A 11 -11.57 10.83 -1.09
N ARG A 12 -11.61 9.64 -1.69
CA ARG A 12 -10.44 8.91 -2.20
C ARG A 12 -9.66 9.73 -3.24
N TYR A 13 -10.34 10.48 -4.08
CA TYR A 13 -9.73 11.32 -5.12
C TYR A 13 -8.89 12.46 -4.51
N GLU A 14 -9.43 13.18 -3.53
CA GLU A 14 -8.65 14.19 -2.82
C GLU A 14 -7.50 13.56 -2.04
N ALA A 15 -7.73 12.42 -1.36
CA ALA A 15 -6.66 11.72 -0.64
C ALA A 15 -5.48 11.38 -1.56
N GLN A 16 -5.73 10.90 -2.79
CA GLN A 16 -4.68 10.61 -3.76
C GLN A 16 -3.81 11.82 -4.11
N LYS A 17 -4.37 13.04 -4.18
CA LYS A 17 -3.60 14.27 -4.44
C LYS A 17 -2.56 14.58 -3.37
N TYR A 18 -2.76 14.09 -2.16
CA TYR A 18 -1.84 14.31 -1.04
C TYR A 18 -0.83 13.18 -0.86
N LEU A 19 -0.95 12.06 -1.57
CA LEU A 19 0.03 10.95 -1.53
C LEU A 19 1.47 11.38 -1.82
N PRO A 20 1.76 12.31 -2.76
CA PRO A 20 3.13 12.79 -2.97
C PRO A 20 3.74 13.51 -1.77
N LYS A 21 2.91 14.01 -0.84
CA LYS A 21 3.33 14.71 0.39
C LYS A 21 3.45 13.77 1.59
N VAL A 22 3.02 12.52 1.43
CA VAL A 22 3.14 11.47 2.45
C VAL A 22 4.58 10.97 2.42
N LYS A 23 5.19 10.87 3.59
CA LYS A 23 6.54 10.31 3.75
C LYS A 23 6.55 8.84 3.32
N ASP A 24 7.65 8.41 2.72
CA ASP A 24 7.74 7.08 2.12
C ASP A 24 7.57 5.95 3.15
N ASP A 25 7.97 6.17 4.41
CA ASP A 25 7.84 5.23 5.54
C ASP A 25 6.39 4.83 5.87
N VAL A 26 5.42 5.70 5.60
CA VAL A 26 3.98 5.43 5.83
C VAL A 26 3.18 5.35 4.55
N LYS A 27 3.82 5.52 3.39
CA LYS A 27 3.14 5.63 2.09
C LYS A 27 2.50 4.33 1.65
N ILE A 28 3.15 3.20 1.92
CA ILE A 28 2.59 1.86 1.69
C ILE A 28 1.28 1.71 2.46
N GLU A 29 1.24 2.10 3.74
CA GLU A 29 0.04 2.02 4.57
C GLU A 29 -1.13 2.82 3.99
N TYR A 30 -0.86 4.04 3.51
CA TYR A 30 -1.90 4.88 2.91
C TYR A 30 -2.36 4.38 1.54
N LEU A 31 -1.45 3.90 0.69
CA LEU A 31 -1.81 3.28 -0.59
C LEU A 31 -2.73 2.06 -0.35
N THR A 32 -2.40 1.21 0.63
CA THR A 32 -3.24 0.07 1.02
C THR A 32 -4.61 0.51 1.54
N LYS A 33 -4.68 1.51 2.44
CA LYS A 33 -5.96 2.04 2.96
C LYS A 33 -6.82 2.66 1.86
N LEU A 34 -6.17 3.24 0.86
CA LEU A 34 -6.83 3.76 -0.34
C LEU A 34 -7.13 2.67 -1.36
N GLY A 35 -6.90 1.38 -1.10
CA GLY A 35 -7.18 0.29 -2.04
C GLY A 35 -6.35 0.36 -3.34
N MET A 36 -5.18 0.98 -3.28
CA MET A 36 -4.19 1.05 -4.36
C MET A 36 -3.15 -0.06 -4.14
N TYR A 37 -3.61 -1.32 -4.22
CA TYR A 37 -2.82 -2.48 -3.81
C TYR A 37 -1.65 -2.77 -4.75
N ASP A 38 -1.80 -2.52 -6.05
CA ASP A 38 -0.72 -2.64 -7.03
C ASP A 38 0.44 -1.69 -6.72
N GLU A 39 0.13 -0.42 -6.51
CA GLU A 39 1.13 0.59 -6.19
C GLU A 39 1.77 0.34 -4.82
N ALA A 40 0.98 -0.09 -3.83
CA ALA A 40 1.48 -0.42 -2.50
C ALA A 40 2.44 -1.62 -2.54
N ALA A 41 2.07 -2.70 -3.23
CA ALA A 41 2.88 -3.91 -3.34
C ALA A 41 4.16 -3.66 -4.14
N GLN A 42 4.07 -2.92 -5.25
CA GLN A 42 5.24 -2.56 -6.06
C GLN A 42 6.24 -1.73 -5.25
N MET A 43 5.75 -0.72 -4.53
CA MET A 43 6.58 0.14 -3.68
C MET A 43 7.26 -0.66 -2.57
N ALA A 44 6.51 -1.52 -1.86
CA ALA A 44 7.06 -2.37 -0.81
C ALA A 44 8.12 -3.33 -1.36
N PHE A 45 7.89 -3.89 -2.56
CA PHE A 45 8.85 -4.77 -3.22
C PHE A 45 10.15 -4.04 -3.61
N GLU A 46 10.05 -2.86 -4.22
CA GLU A 46 11.20 -2.03 -4.60
C GLU A 46 12.03 -1.58 -3.39
N GLN A 47 11.37 -1.27 -2.28
CA GLN A 47 12.02 -0.90 -1.02
C GLN A 47 12.56 -2.11 -0.25
N LYS A 48 12.33 -3.34 -0.73
CA LYS A 48 12.62 -4.59 -0.01
C LYS A 48 11.95 -4.65 1.36
N ASP A 49 10.81 -3.99 1.50
CA ASP A 49 10.04 -3.93 2.73
C ASP A 49 9.10 -5.15 2.82
N LEU A 50 9.61 -6.20 3.46
CA LEU A 50 8.87 -7.44 3.68
C LEU A 50 7.68 -7.24 4.64
N GLU A 51 7.77 -6.32 5.59
CA GLU A 51 6.67 -6.00 6.50
C GLU A 51 5.56 -5.25 5.76
N GLY A 52 5.94 -4.31 4.89
CA GLY A 52 5.04 -3.62 3.97
C GLY A 52 4.29 -4.59 3.05
N LEU A 53 4.98 -5.57 2.45
CA LEU A 53 4.32 -6.57 1.62
C LEU A 53 3.33 -7.44 2.41
N LYS A 54 3.70 -7.89 3.61
CA LYS A 54 2.79 -8.65 4.50
C LYS A 54 1.59 -7.81 4.91
N TYR A 55 1.79 -6.52 5.15
CA TYR A 55 0.70 -5.60 5.45
C TYR A 55 -0.28 -5.50 4.27
N VAL A 56 0.22 -5.31 3.04
CA VAL A 56 -0.60 -5.29 1.82
C VAL A 56 -1.36 -6.61 1.65
N GLU A 57 -0.67 -7.75 1.79
CA GLU A 57 -1.28 -9.09 1.70
C GLU A 57 -2.46 -9.25 2.68
N SER A 58 -2.29 -8.79 3.93
CA SER A 58 -3.32 -8.90 4.97
C SER A 58 -4.55 -8.02 4.77
N LYS A 59 -4.49 -7.04 3.85
CA LYS A 59 -5.54 -6.04 3.63
C LYS A 59 -6.17 -6.11 2.23
N CYS A 60 -5.48 -6.69 1.26
CA CYS A 60 -5.94 -6.77 -0.11
C CYS A 60 -7.02 -7.85 -0.31
N ASP A 61 -7.70 -7.79 -1.45
CA ASP A 61 -8.69 -8.79 -1.82
C ASP A 61 -8.03 -10.16 -2.11
N PRO A 62 -8.74 -11.29 -1.92
CA PRO A 62 -8.16 -12.63 -2.11
C PRO A 62 -7.54 -12.86 -3.50
N SER A 63 -8.08 -12.23 -4.54
CA SER A 63 -7.52 -12.29 -5.90
C SER A 63 -6.17 -11.62 -6.02
N PHE A 64 -5.90 -10.61 -5.19
CA PHE A 64 -4.64 -9.86 -5.17
C PHE A 64 -3.62 -10.50 -4.22
N ALA A 65 -4.07 -11.17 -3.16
CA ALA A 65 -3.22 -11.79 -2.16
C ALA A 65 -2.17 -12.75 -2.75
N GLU A 66 -2.53 -13.59 -3.74
CA GLU A 66 -1.58 -14.51 -4.37
C GLU A 66 -0.43 -13.77 -5.10
N LYS A 67 -0.73 -12.62 -5.71
CA LYS A 67 0.28 -11.77 -6.35
C LYS A 67 1.27 -11.24 -5.31
N VAL A 68 0.76 -10.75 -4.18
CA VAL A 68 1.60 -10.24 -3.09
C VAL A 68 2.42 -11.36 -2.46
N ALA A 69 1.83 -12.54 -2.25
CA ALA A 69 2.52 -13.73 -1.74
C ALA A 69 3.70 -14.14 -2.64
N SER A 70 3.54 -14.06 -3.97
CA SER A 70 4.62 -14.29 -4.93
C SER A 70 5.79 -13.31 -4.75
N LEU A 71 5.50 -12.01 -4.52
CA LEU A 71 6.52 -11.00 -4.26
C LEU A 71 7.26 -11.24 -2.94
N ILE A 72 6.54 -11.63 -1.87
CA ILE A 72 7.13 -11.99 -0.57
C ILE A 72 8.11 -13.16 -0.74
N ARG A 73 7.71 -14.20 -1.48
CA ARG A 73 8.57 -15.36 -1.77
C ARG A 73 9.83 -14.98 -2.54
N GLN A 74 9.75 -14.00 -3.45
CA GLN A 74 10.90 -13.51 -4.21
C GLN A 74 11.92 -12.75 -3.35
N LEU A 75 11.47 -11.99 -2.35
CA LEU A 75 12.36 -11.27 -1.42
C LEU A 75 12.90 -12.14 -0.28
N SER A 76 12.22 -13.24 0.03
CA SER A 76 12.64 -14.18 1.10
C SER A 76 13.65 -15.23 0.63
N LYS A 77 14.08 -15.17 -0.63
CA LYS A 77 15.14 -16.01 -1.22
C LYS A 77 16.49 -15.31 -1.16
#